data_AF-A0A1Z4KUM7-F1
#
_entry.id   AF-A0A1Z4KUM7-F1
#
_cell.length_a   1.000
_cell.length_b   1.000
_cell.length_c   1.000
_cell.angle_alpha   90.00
_cell.angle_beta   90.00
_cell.angle_gamma   90.00
#
_symmetry.space_group_name_H-M   'P 1'
#
loop_
_entity.id
_entity.type
_entity.pdbx_description
1 polymer ?
#
loop_
_entity_poly.entity_id
_entity_poly.type
_entity_poly.pdbx_seq_one_letter_code
_entity_poly.pdbx_strand_id
1 'polypeptide(L)'
;MGLIAGLIGELLDILQGFGLIEGLIAGLCIGLISAPVFGVFFGLNKEIKPIETLIWSWKRAKLGFKNGLVLAAKIGMFITIFCLIIAITIDVISNGVAINFHRTIVLIYAVMFGLIFDLFFTLLFGLLLGLLFALNDGLVNLEMKAKVTPNQGISNSVINAGVTGIIHGLSLSFFLGLMSGLIGWLSLLSLKISFPQEAVSAEAWFSTTLNITLFASITGLVFGLVSGLISGRVCIEHFTLRLILYCNGYIPWNYARFLDYCTERMLLQRVGGRYRFIHKLLQDHFAQMEFRQD
;
A
#
# COMPACT_ATOMS: atom_id res chain seq x y z
N MET A 1 -45.72 17.33 -22.96
CA MET A 1 -44.98 16.11 -23.38
C MET A 1 -43.53 16.41 -23.78
N GLY A 2 -43.24 17.44 -24.58
CA GLY A 2 -41.86 17.76 -25.01
C GLY A 2 -40.88 18.19 -23.92
N LEU A 3 -41.33 18.96 -22.90
CA LEU A 3 -40.43 19.44 -21.84
C LEU A 3 -39.99 18.32 -20.87
N ILE A 4 -40.90 17.37 -20.57
CA ILE A 4 -40.63 16.23 -19.71
C ILE A 4 -39.79 15.18 -20.45
N ALA A 5 -40.07 14.95 -21.74
CA ALA A 5 -39.23 14.10 -22.58
C ALA A 5 -37.83 14.72 -22.81
N GLY A 6 -37.74 16.05 -22.90
CA GLY A 6 -36.48 16.79 -22.97
C GLY A 6 -35.68 16.66 -21.69
N LEU A 7 -36.28 16.87 -20.51
CA LEU A 7 -35.60 16.72 -19.22
C LEU A 7 -35.19 15.27 -18.92
N ILE A 8 -36.00 14.29 -19.33
CA ILE A 8 -35.65 12.86 -19.20
C ILE A 8 -34.54 12.49 -20.18
N GLY A 9 -34.54 13.06 -21.40
CA GLY A 9 -33.46 12.93 -22.38
C GLY A 9 -32.15 13.56 -21.89
N GLU A 10 -32.20 14.77 -21.34
CA GLU A 10 -31.04 15.47 -20.76
C GLU A 10 -30.52 14.73 -19.51
N LEU A 11 -31.41 14.22 -18.65
CA LEU A 11 -31.03 13.42 -17.48
C LEU A 11 -30.44 12.05 -17.91
N LEU A 12 -30.95 11.45 -18.98
CA LEU A 12 -30.39 10.23 -19.57
C LEU A 12 -29.06 10.51 -20.27
N ASP A 13 -28.87 11.63 -20.95
CA ASP A 13 -27.58 12.04 -21.54
C ASP A 13 -26.55 12.41 -20.47
N ILE A 14 -26.97 12.96 -19.33
CA ILE A 14 -26.11 13.18 -18.16
C ILE A 14 -25.76 11.84 -17.47
N LEU A 15 -26.66 10.85 -17.47
CA LEU A 15 -26.40 9.49 -16.96
C LEU A 15 -25.57 8.63 -17.94
N GLN A 16 -25.77 8.81 -19.24
CA GLN A 16 -25.08 8.13 -20.35
C GLN A 16 -23.78 8.83 -20.75
N GLY A 17 -23.56 10.06 -20.28
CA GLY A 17 -22.37 10.85 -20.54
C GLY A 17 -21.15 10.29 -19.82
N PHE A 18 -20.66 9.14 -20.28
CA PHE A 18 -19.35 8.51 -20.02
C PHE A 18 -18.96 8.24 -18.54
N GLY A 19 -19.35 9.04 -17.55
CA GLY A 19 -18.80 9.04 -16.19
C GLY A 19 -19.27 7.92 -15.27
N LEU A 20 -20.51 7.41 -15.39
CA LEU A 20 -20.97 6.33 -14.51
C LEU A 20 -20.42 4.97 -14.96
N ILE A 21 -20.47 4.66 -16.26
CA ILE A 21 -19.97 3.39 -16.80
C ILE A 21 -18.43 3.38 -16.77
N GLU A 22 -17.75 4.43 -17.23
CA GLU A 22 -16.30 4.51 -17.12
C GLU A 22 -15.85 4.62 -15.66
N GLY A 23 -16.59 5.34 -14.81
CA GLY A 23 -16.30 5.42 -13.38
C GLY A 23 -16.51 4.10 -12.64
N LEU A 24 -17.51 3.30 -13.03
CA LEU A 24 -17.74 1.97 -12.47
C LEU A 24 -16.69 0.98 -12.98
N ILE A 25 -16.31 1.04 -14.27
CA ILE A 25 -15.25 0.20 -14.84
C ILE A 25 -13.90 0.56 -14.22
N ALA A 26 -13.55 1.85 -14.16
CA ALA A 26 -12.34 2.33 -13.51
C ALA A 26 -12.35 1.98 -12.01
N GLY A 27 -13.47 2.18 -11.33
CA GLY A 27 -13.65 1.84 -9.92
C GLY A 27 -13.55 0.34 -9.63
N LEU A 28 -14.11 -0.52 -10.49
CA LEU A 28 -13.97 -1.97 -10.41
C LEU A 28 -12.55 -2.42 -10.71
N CYS A 29 -11.91 -1.88 -11.75
CA CYS A 29 -10.51 -2.19 -12.07
C CYS A 29 -9.58 -1.77 -10.92
N ILE A 30 -9.73 -0.55 -10.41
CA ILE A 30 -8.96 -0.06 -9.26
C ILE A 30 -9.27 -0.89 -8.01
N GLY A 31 -10.54 -1.21 -7.75
CA GLY A 31 -10.97 -2.01 -6.60
C GLY A 31 -10.47 -3.46 -6.63
N LEU A 32 -10.57 -4.13 -7.78
CA LEU A 32 -10.09 -5.51 -7.98
C LEU A 32 -8.57 -5.61 -7.97
N ILE A 33 -7.84 -4.54 -8.30
CA ILE A 33 -6.37 -4.51 -8.22
C ILE A 33 -5.90 -4.12 -6.82
N SER A 34 -6.51 -3.09 -6.23
CA SER A 34 -6.09 -2.56 -4.92
C SER A 34 -6.53 -3.46 -3.77
N ALA A 35 -7.72 -4.06 -3.79
CA ALA A 35 -8.23 -4.86 -2.68
C ALA A 35 -7.39 -6.14 -2.40
N PRO A 36 -6.92 -6.91 -3.40
CA PRO A 36 -6.04 -8.05 -3.14
C PRO A 36 -4.64 -7.62 -2.69
N VAL A 37 -4.10 -6.53 -3.23
CA VAL A 37 -2.82 -5.98 -2.77
C VAL A 37 -2.93 -5.54 -1.32
N PHE A 38 -3.94 -4.74 -0.96
CA PHE A 38 -4.21 -4.37 0.42
C PHE A 38 -4.47 -5.59 1.30
N GLY A 39 -5.28 -6.56 0.85
CA GLY A 39 -5.64 -7.74 1.62
C GLY A 39 -4.44 -8.67 1.90
N VAL A 40 -3.54 -8.85 0.94
CA VAL A 40 -2.34 -9.69 1.10
C VAL A 40 -1.29 -8.99 1.96
N PHE A 41 -1.10 -7.67 1.80
CA PHE A 41 -0.13 -6.93 2.61
C PHE A 41 -0.59 -6.71 4.06
N PHE A 42 -1.88 -6.45 4.28
CA PHE A 42 -2.41 -6.07 5.59
C PHE A 42 -3.18 -7.19 6.31
N GLY A 43 -3.69 -8.20 5.60
CA GLY A 43 -4.59 -9.22 6.15
C GLY A 43 -3.91 -10.48 6.70
N LEU A 44 -2.63 -10.73 6.39
CA LEU A 44 -2.02 -12.05 6.62
C LEU A 44 -1.19 -12.22 7.91
N ASN A 45 -1.03 -11.23 8.77
CA ASN A 45 -0.29 -11.41 10.04
C ASN A 45 -1.05 -10.88 11.25
N LYS A 46 -1.62 -11.82 12.04
CA LYS A 46 -2.25 -11.55 13.34
C LYS A 46 -1.26 -11.43 14.50
N GLU A 47 0.01 -11.75 14.30
CA GLU A 47 1.05 -11.65 15.34
C GLU A 47 2.17 -10.71 14.91
N ILE A 48 2.07 -9.44 15.31
CA ILE A 48 3.13 -8.46 15.11
C ILE A 48 4.12 -8.62 16.26
N LYS A 49 5.21 -9.37 16.03
CA LYS A 49 6.33 -9.42 16.98
C LYS A 49 7.13 -8.11 16.88
N PRO A 50 7.52 -7.49 18.00
CA PRO A 50 8.32 -6.28 17.98
C PRO A 50 9.65 -6.54 17.23
N ILE A 51 9.88 -5.76 16.17
CA ILE A 51 11.10 -5.83 15.34
C ILE A 51 12.22 -5.12 16.11
N GLU A 52 13.09 -5.88 16.75
CA GLU A 52 14.14 -5.32 17.61
C GLU A 52 15.42 -4.95 16.84
N THR A 53 15.81 -5.69 15.80
CA THR A 53 16.88 -5.31 14.85
C THR A 53 16.62 -5.88 13.45
N LEU A 54 16.84 -5.06 12.43
CA LEU A 54 16.67 -5.43 11.02
C LEU A 54 18.00 -5.94 10.45
N ILE A 55 18.05 -7.22 10.07
CA ILE A 55 19.19 -7.77 9.32
C ILE A 55 18.73 -8.19 7.93
N TRP A 56 19.51 -7.84 6.93
CA TRP A 56 19.25 -8.21 5.56
C TRP A 56 19.63 -9.67 5.28
N SER A 57 18.65 -10.48 4.88
CA SER A 57 18.85 -11.86 4.42
C SER A 57 18.60 -11.96 2.91
N TRP A 58 19.68 -12.11 2.14
CA TRP A 58 19.60 -12.34 0.69
C TRP A 58 18.80 -13.59 0.32
N LYS A 59 18.85 -14.65 1.14
CA LYS A 59 18.12 -15.88 0.87
C LYS A 59 16.61 -15.66 0.97
N ARG A 60 16.14 -14.96 1.99
CA ARG A 60 14.72 -14.62 2.13
C ARG A 60 14.29 -13.55 1.13
N ALA A 61 15.13 -12.56 0.87
CA ALA A 61 14.84 -11.54 -0.14
C ALA A 61 14.62 -12.15 -1.54
N LYS A 62 15.46 -13.11 -1.95
CA LYS A 62 15.27 -13.83 -3.22
C LYS A 62 13.99 -14.66 -3.25
N LEU A 63 13.63 -15.29 -2.12
CA LEU A 63 12.39 -16.05 -2.00
C LEU A 63 11.16 -15.13 -2.08
N GLY A 64 11.19 -14.01 -1.35
CA GLY A 64 10.16 -12.98 -1.41
C GLY A 64 10.00 -12.41 -2.82
N PHE A 65 11.11 -12.10 -3.49
CA PHE A 65 11.11 -11.64 -4.89
C PHE A 65 10.40 -12.64 -5.82
N LYS A 66 10.74 -13.93 -5.70
CA LYS A 66 10.09 -14.99 -6.48
C LYS A 66 8.60 -15.09 -6.17
N ASN A 67 8.23 -15.03 -4.88
CA ASN A 67 6.83 -15.10 -4.46
C ASN A 67 6.02 -13.90 -4.99
N GLY A 68 6.59 -12.69 -4.93
CA GLY A 68 5.99 -11.48 -5.49
C GLY A 68 5.78 -11.56 -7.00
N LEU A 69 6.78 -12.06 -7.75
CA LEU A 69 6.64 -12.31 -9.19
C LEU A 69 5.55 -13.33 -9.53
N VAL A 70 5.50 -14.44 -8.78
CA VAL A 70 4.47 -15.48 -8.99
C VAL A 70 3.07 -14.93 -8.69
N LEU A 71 2.93 -14.15 -7.62
CA LEU A 71 1.67 -13.51 -7.27
C LEU A 71 1.23 -12.52 -8.36
N ALA A 72 2.15 -11.68 -8.82
CA ALA A 72 1.88 -10.72 -9.88
C ALA A 72 1.49 -11.40 -11.20
N ALA A 73 2.14 -12.50 -11.57
CA ALA A 73 1.78 -13.26 -12.76
C ALA A 73 0.36 -13.84 -12.66
N LYS A 74 -0.04 -14.35 -11.49
CA LYS A 74 -1.41 -14.83 -11.25
C LYS A 74 -2.44 -13.71 -11.35
N ILE A 75 -2.15 -12.55 -10.75
CA ILE A 75 -3.02 -11.37 -10.79
C ILE A 75 -3.13 -10.84 -12.23
N GLY A 76 -2.00 -10.69 -12.92
CA GLY A 76 -1.94 -10.23 -14.31
C GLY A 76 -2.74 -11.13 -15.24
N MET A 77 -2.53 -12.45 -15.15
CA MET A 77 -3.30 -13.42 -15.96
C MET A 77 -4.81 -13.32 -15.71
N PHE A 78 -5.23 -13.13 -14.46
CA PHE A 78 -6.64 -12.94 -14.12
C PHE A 78 -7.22 -11.66 -14.73
N ILE A 79 -6.49 -10.54 -14.63
CA ILE A 79 -6.89 -9.25 -15.21
C ILE A 79 -6.99 -9.36 -16.73
N THR A 80 -6.01 -9.97 -17.40
CA THR A 80 -6.01 -10.16 -18.85
C THR A 80 -7.24 -10.92 -19.33
N ILE A 81 -7.56 -12.05 -18.68
CA ILE A 81 -8.74 -12.86 -19.02
C ILE A 81 -10.02 -12.06 -18.79
N PHE A 82 -10.10 -11.32 -17.68
CA PHE A 82 -11.27 -10.51 -17.34
C PHE A 82 -11.49 -9.37 -18.35
N CYS A 83 -10.44 -8.63 -18.69
CA CYS A 83 -10.48 -7.58 -19.71
C CYS A 83 -10.88 -8.12 -21.09
N LEU A 84 -10.35 -9.29 -21.48
CA LEU A 84 -10.72 -9.96 -22.73
C LEU A 84 -12.22 -10.27 -22.78
N ILE A 85 -12.77 -10.83 -21.69
CA ILE A 85 -14.20 -11.16 -21.59
C ILE A 85 -15.06 -9.89 -21.71
N ILE A 86 -14.68 -8.82 -21.01
CA ILE A 86 -15.40 -7.53 -21.09
C ILE A 86 -15.37 -6.98 -22.50
N ALA A 87 -14.20 -6.95 -23.14
CA ALA A 87 -14.04 -6.42 -24.49
C ALA A 87 -14.92 -7.16 -25.51
N ILE A 88 -14.93 -8.50 -25.45
CA ILE A 88 -15.79 -9.33 -26.31
C ILE A 88 -17.28 -9.06 -26.02
N THR A 89 -17.65 -8.93 -24.75
CA THR A 89 -19.05 -8.70 -24.34
C THR A 89 -19.55 -7.34 -24.84
N ILE A 90 -18.74 -6.29 -24.73
CA ILE A 90 -19.07 -4.94 -25.23
C ILE A 90 -19.23 -4.95 -26.75
N ASP A 91 -18.35 -5.62 -27.50
CA ASP A 91 -18.45 -5.73 -28.96
C ASP A 91 -19.75 -6.45 -29.39
N VAL A 92 -20.08 -7.56 -28.73
CA VAL A 92 -21.30 -8.34 -29.04
C VAL A 92 -22.58 -7.54 -28.74
N ILE A 93 -22.62 -6.80 -27.62
CA ILE A 93 -23.79 -5.99 -27.23
C ILE A 93 -23.99 -4.79 -28.17
N SER A 94 -22.90 -4.08 -28.50
CA SER A 94 -22.98 -2.85 -29.29
C SER A 94 -23.28 -3.09 -30.77
N ASN A 95 -22.75 -4.16 -31.35
CA ASN A 95 -22.75 -4.35 -32.81
C ASN A 95 -23.48 -5.63 -33.28
N GLY A 96 -23.99 -6.46 -32.36
CA GLY A 96 -24.58 -7.75 -32.69
C GLY A 96 -23.58 -8.76 -33.28
N VAL A 97 -24.09 -9.85 -33.86
CA VAL A 97 -23.25 -10.99 -34.33
C VAL A 97 -22.60 -10.74 -35.71
N ALA A 98 -22.98 -9.69 -36.45
CA ALA A 98 -22.55 -9.49 -37.83
C ALA A 98 -21.13 -8.90 -37.97
N ILE A 99 -20.19 -9.68 -38.51
CA ILE A 99 -18.77 -9.31 -38.67
C ILE A 99 -18.59 -8.46 -39.94
N ASN A 100 -18.40 -7.15 -39.80
CA ASN A 100 -18.04 -6.25 -40.91
C ASN A 100 -16.51 -6.07 -41.00
N PHE A 101 -15.98 -5.76 -42.19
CA PHE A 101 -14.53 -5.62 -42.43
C PHE A 101 -13.87 -4.51 -41.56
N HIS A 102 -14.61 -3.45 -41.26
CA HIS A 102 -14.20 -2.40 -40.32
C HIS A 102 -14.07 -2.92 -38.87
N ARG A 103 -14.93 -3.88 -38.48
CA ARG A 103 -14.92 -4.56 -37.17
C ARG A 103 -13.64 -5.38 -36.98
N THR A 104 -13.18 -6.06 -38.02
CA THR A 104 -11.97 -6.89 -37.97
C THR A 104 -10.71 -6.06 -37.70
N ILE A 105 -10.61 -4.87 -38.31
CA ILE A 105 -9.48 -3.96 -38.11
C ILE A 105 -9.46 -3.40 -36.68
N VAL A 106 -10.61 -2.93 -36.19
CA VAL A 106 -10.73 -2.40 -34.81
C VAL A 106 -10.41 -3.47 -33.76
N LEU A 107 -10.87 -4.71 -33.98
CA LEU A 107 -10.63 -5.83 -33.06
C LEU A 107 -9.15 -6.25 -33.03
N ILE A 108 -8.45 -6.21 -34.18
CA ILE A 108 -7.00 -6.43 -34.24
C ILE A 108 -6.25 -5.34 -33.44
N TYR A 109 -6.60 -4.07 -33.62
CA TYR A 109 -5.97 -2.97 -32.86
C TYR A 109 -6.23 -3.08 -31.36
N ALA A 110 -7.46 -3.41 -30.95
CA ALA A 110 -7.82 -3.60 -29.54
C ALA A 110 -7.05 -4.77 -28.90
N VAL A 111 -6.92 -5.90 -29.61
CA VAL A 111 -6.15 -7.06 -29.13
C VAL A 111 -4.66 -6.75 -29.06
N MET A 112 -4.09 -6.10 -30.07
CA MET A 112 -2.66 -5.71 -30.07
C MET A 112 -2.35 -4.72 -28.95
N PHE A 113 -3.21 -3.72 -28.76
CA PHE A 113 -3.04 -2.71 -27.72
C PHE A 113 -3.21 -3.31 -26.32
N GLY A 114 -4.22 -4.17 -26.13
CA GLY A 114 -4.46 -4.89 -24.87
C GLY A 114 -3.30 -5.81 -24.50
N LEU A 115 -2.75 -6.58 -25.44
CA LEU A 115 -1.61 -7.47 -25.18
C LEU A 115 -0.33 -6.71 -24.81
N ILE A 116 -0.05 -5.59 -25.48
CA ILE A 116 1.12 -4.75 -25.18
C ILE A 116 0.96 -4.11 -23.80
N PHE A 117 -0.22 -3.56 -23.52
CA PHE A 117 -0.52 -2.94 -22.23
C PHE A 117 -0.45 -3.96 -21.08
N ASP A 118 -1.05 -5.13 -21.24
CA ASP A 118 -1.05 -6.19 -20.22
C ASP A 118 0.34 -6.76 -19.95
N LEU A 119 1.14 -6.97 -21.00
CA LEU A 119 2.51 -7.46 -20.83
C LEU A 119 3.35 -6.44 -20.04
N PHE A 120 3.24 -5.17 -20.39
CA PHE A 120 3.99 -4.10 -19.75
C PHE A 120 3.50 -3.86 -18.31
N PHE A 121 2.18 -3.88 -18.10
CA PHE A 121 1.55 -3.78 -16.79
C PHE A 121 1.98 -4.94 -15.90
N THR A 122 1.86 -6.19 -16.37
CA THR A 122 2.23 -7.39 -15.61
C THR A 122 3.72 -7.40 -15.27
N LEU A 123 4.59 -6.97 -16.18
CA LEU A 123 6.03 -6.91 -15.95
C LEU A 123 6.37 -5.87 -14.87
N LEU A 124 5.88 -4.64 -15.00
CA LEU A 124 6.18 -3.57 -14.04
C LEU A 124 5.52 -3.81 -12.68
N PHE A 125 4.28 -4.31 -12.68
CA PHE A 125 3.58 -4.68 -11.46
C PHE A 125 4.25 -5.87 -10.78
N GLY A 126 4.75 -6.84 -11.56
CA GLY A 126 5.55 -7.94 -11.06
C GLY A 126 6.88 -7.52 -10.47
N LEU A 127 7.53 -6.53 -11.06
CA LEU A 127 8.77 -5.95 -10.51
C LEU A 127 8.48 -5.19 -9.21
N LEU A 128 7.37 -4.43 -9.15
CA LEU A 128 6.91 -3.74 -7.95
C LEU A 128 6.66 -4.73 -6.81
N LEU A 129 5.79 -5.73 -7.03
CA LEU A 129 5.45 -6.73 -6.01
C LEU A 129 6.67 -7.58 -5.64
N GLY A 130 7.49 -7.98 -6.61
CA GLY A 130 8.75 -8.68 -6.36
C GLY A 130 9.66 -7.89 -5.43
N LEU A 131 9.88 -6.60 -5.71
CA LEU A 131 10.75 -5.75 -4.89
C LEU A 131 10.18 -5.56 -3.47
N LEU A 132 8.88 -5.32 -3.35
CA LEU A 132 8.20 -5.16 -2.07
C LEU A 132 8.31 -6.42 -1.19
N PHE A 133 8.03 -7.60 -1.75
CA PHE A 133 8.17 -8.85 -1.01
C PHE A 133 9.64 -9.15 -0.70
N ALA A 134 10.57 -8.85 -1.61
CA ALA A 134 11.99 -9.03 -1.34
C ALA A 134 12.47 -8.17 -0.17
N LEU A 135 11.99 -6.93 -0.08
CA LEU A 135 12.30 -6.02 1.01
C LEU A 135 11.68 -6.53 2.32
N ASN A 136 10.37 -6.82 2.33
CA ASN A 136 9.67 -7.27 3.52
C ASN A 136 10.19 -8.61 4.07
N ASP A 137 10.43 -9.62 3.21
CA ASP A 137 10.93 -10.93 3.65
C ASP A 137 12.45 -10.92 3.91
N GLY A 138 13.18 -10.07 3.20
CA GLY A 138 14.62 -9.87 3.37
C GLY A 138 14.98 -9.24 4.70
N LEU A 139 14.08 -8.43 5.26
CA LEU A 139 14.19 -7.82 6.58
C LEU A 139 13.86 -8.87 7.67
N VAL A 140 14.90 -9.45 8.26
CA VAL A 140 14.76 -10.50 9.27
C VAL A 140 14.93 -9.95 10.67
N ASN A 141 14.02 -10.34 11.56
CA ASN A 141 14.14 -10.12 13.00
C ASN A 141 15.18 -11.08 13.60
N LEU A 142 16.23 -10.53 14.20
CA LEU A 142 16.94 -11.25 15.26
C LEU A 142 16.33 -10.86 16.61
N GLU A 143 15.83 -11.84 17.35
CA GLU A 143 15.57 -11.68 18.78
C GLU A 143 16.92 -11.46 19.47
N MET A 144 17.25 -10.21 19.84
CA MET A 144 18.49 -9.97 20.57
C MET A 144 18.34 -10.47 22.01
N LYS A 145 19.19 -11.42 22.38
CA LYS A 145 19.41 -11.76 23.79
C LYS A 145 20.12 -10.57 24.45
N ALA A 146 19.35 -9.82 25.24
CA ALA A 146 19.71 -8.67 26.09
C ALA A 146 19.50 -7.28 25.45
N LYS A 147 18.51 -6.56 25.97
CA LYS A 147 18.27 -5.13 25.72
C LYS A 147 19.42 -4.32 26.30
N VAL A 148 19.95 -3.33 25.59
CA VAL A 148 21.08 -2.50 26.04
C VAL A 148 20.59 -1.17 26.61
N THR A 149 19.58 -0.57 25.98
CA THR A 149 18.99 0.71 26.40
C THR A 149 17.51 0.59 26.75
N PRO A 150 17.01 1.36 27.74
CA PRO A 150 15.58 1.43 28.02
C PRO A 150 14.82 2.01 26.82
N ASN A 151 13.61 1.51 26.56
CA ASN A 151 12.74 1.91 25.43
C ASN A 151 13.30 1.61 24.02
N GLN A 152 14.35 0.81 23.87
CA GLN A 152 14.95 0.49 22.57
C GLN A 152 13.94 -0.08 21.55
N GLY A 153 12.99 -0.90 21.99
CA GLY A 153 11.93 -1.44 21.12
C GLY A 153 10.98 -0.39 20.55
N ILE A 154 10.73 0.72 21.29
CA ILE A 154 9.87 1.81 20.81
C ILE A 154 10.58 2.62 19.74
N SER A 155 11.84 2.99 19.99
CA SER A 155 12.67 3.71 19.01
C SER A 155 12.83 2.92 17.72
N ASN A 156 13.09 1.62 17.84
CA ASN A 156 13.25 0.75 16.67
C ASN A 156 11.93 0.59 15.92
N SER A 157 10.78 0.52 16.61
CA SER A 157 9.47 0.51 15.96
C SER A 157 9.20 1.77 15.13
N VAL A 158 9.59 2.97 15.61
CA VAL A 158 9.47 4.22 14.83
C VAL A 158 10.37 4.20 13.59
N ILE A 159 11.63 3.77 13.74
CA ILE A 159 12.56 3.66 12.61
C ILE A 159 12.04 2.67 11.57
N ASN A 160 11.52 1.52 12.01
CA ASN A 160 10.99 0.50 11.12
C ASN A 160 9.70 0.97 10.43
N ALA A 161 8.83 1.70 11.12
CA ALA A 161 7.65 2.34 10.52
C ALA A 161 8.04 3.36 9.44
N GLY A 162 9.07 4.18 9.69
CA GLY A 162 9.60 5.11 8.69
C GLY A 162 10.21 4.40 7.49
N VAL A 163 11.07 3.40 7.72
CA VAL A 163 11.72 2.62 6.66
C VAL A 163 10.70 1.90 5.79
N THR A 164 9.75 1.21 6.40
CA THR A 164 8.68 0.52 5.67
C THR A 164 7.80 1.51 4.90
N GLY A 165 7.38 2.62 5.50
CA GLY A 165 6.56 3.62 4.82
C GLY A 165 7.26 4.26 3.62
N ILE A 166 8.56 4.61 3.75
CA ILE A 166 9.36 5.16 2.64
C ILE A 166 9.49 4.13 1.52
N ILE A 167 9.80 2.87 1.83
CA ILE A 167 9.95 1.81 0.84
C ILE A 167 8.65 1.62 0.06
N HIS A 168 7.53 1.43 0.75
CA HIS A 168 6.25 1.19 0.11
C HIS A 168 5.80 2.42 -0.70
N GLY A 169 5.93 3.62 -0.12
CA GLY A 169 5.53 4.87 -0.77
C GLY A 169 6.34 5.18 -2.03
N LEU A 170 7.68 5.06 -1.97
CA LEU A 170 8.55 5.28 -3.13
C LEU A 170 8.30 4.25 -4.22
N SER A 171 8.16 2.97 -3.85
CA SER A 171 7.91 1.91 -4.83
C SER A 171 6.61 2.14 -5.59
N LEU A 172 5.53 2.52 -4.89
CA LEU A 172 4.22 2.73 -5.50
C LEU A 172 4.21 4.01 -6.35
N SER A 173 4.78 5.11 -5.84
CA SER A 173 4.90 6.37 -6.57
C SER A 173 5.68 6.18 -7.87
N PHE A 174 6.81 5.46 -7.82
CA PHE A 174 7.63 5.17 -8.99
C PHE A 174 6.88 4.32 -10.01
N PHE A 175 6.17 3.28 -9.56
CA PHE A 175 5.35 2.45 -10.44
C PHE A 175 4.23 3.24 -11.12
N LEU A 176 3.45 4.00 -10.35
CA LEU A 176 2.34 4.79 -10.88
C LEU A 176 2.83 5.90 -11.82
N GLY A 177 4.00 6.50 -11.57
CA GLY A 177 4.64 7.47 -12.46
C GLY A 177 5.13 6.87 -13.79
N LEU A 178 5.69 5.65 -13.76
CA LEU A 178 6.03 4.93 -15.00
C LEU A 178 4.79 4.54 -15.80
N MET A 179 3.73 4.12 -15.11
CA MET A 179 2.43 3.80 -15.74
C MET A 179 1.80 5.03 -16.39
N SER A 180 1.79 6.18 -15.70
CA SER A 180 1.22 7.42 -16.26
C SER A 180 1.96 7.87 -17.50
N GLY A 181 3.30 7.79 -17.51
CA GLY A 181 4.12 8.09 -18.67
C GLY A 181 3.84 7.19 -19.86
N LEU A 182 3.69 5.87 -19.64
CA LEU A 182 3.35 4.93 -20.71
C LEU A 182 1.93 5.17 -21.25
N ILE A 183 0.93 5.33 -20.37
CA ILE A 183 -0.45 5.60 -20.77
C ILE A 183 -0.51 6.88 -21.60
N GLY A 184 0.15 7.95 -21.13
CA GLY A 184 0.22 9.23 -21.84
C GLY A 184 0.93 9.14 -23.19
N TRP A 185 1.96 8.28 -23.32
CA TRP A 185 2.63 8.04 -24.59
C TRP A 185 1.76 7.21 -25.56
N LEU A 186 1.11 6.15 -25.07
CA LEU A 186 0.21 5.32 -25.87
C LEU A 186 -1.01 6.10 -26.36
N SER A 187 -1.60 6.97 -25.52
CA SER A 187 -2.73 7.81 -25.93
C SER A 187 -2.36 8.77 -27.06
N LEU A 188 -1.14 9.31 -27.05
CA LEU A 188 -0.63 10.13 -28.16
C LEU A 188 -0.45 9.33 -29.45
N LEU A 189 0.13 8.14 -29.34
CA LEU A 189 0.33 7.28 -30.49
C LEU A 189 -1.03 6.94 -31.14
N SER A 190 -2.03 6.57 -30.33
CA SER A 190 -3.38 6.27 -30.78
C SER A 190 -4.07 7.47 -31.45
N LEU A 191 -3.95 8.68 -30.87
CA LEU A 191 -4.51 9.90 -31.46
C LEU A 191 -3.84 10.26 -32.79
N LYS A 192 -2.51 10.16 -32.88
CA LYS A 192 -1.75 10.44 -34.10
C LYS A 192 -2.08 9.47 -35.25
N ILE A 193 -2.39 8.22 -34.90
CA ILE A 193 -2.84 7.21 -35.87
C ILE A 193 -4.29 7.50 -36.32
N SER A 194 -5.16 7.87 -35.39
CA SER A 194 -6.60 8.05 -35.66
C SER A 194 -6.93 9.37 -36.37
N PHE A 195 -6.19 10.45 -36.05
CA PHE A 195 -6.41 11.80 -36.56
C PHE A 195 -5.08 12.46 -36.98
N PRO A 196 -4.49 12.04 -38.12
CA PRO A 196 -3.17 12.51 -38.55
C PRO A 196 -3.13 14.01 -38.92
N GLN A 197 -4.27 14.67 -39.10
CA GLN A 197 -4.37 16.10 -39.42
C GLN A 197 -4.66 17.00 -38.21
N GLU A 198 -5.04 16.44 -37.06
CA GLU A 198 -5.29 17.23 -35.85
C GLU A 198 -4.01 17.33 -35.01
N ALA A 199 -3.50 18.56 -34.88
CA ALA A 199 -2.37 18.84 -34.01
C ALA A 199 -2.85 18.88 -32.55
N VAL A 200 -2.65 17.79 -31.81
CA VAL A 200 -2.77 17.81 -30.36
C VAL A 200 -1.78 18.84 -29.81
N SER A 201 -2.27 19.86 -29.11
CA SER A 201 -1.40 20.88 -28.54
C SER A 201 -0.51 20.25 -27.47
N ALA A 202 0.80 20.51 -27.55
CA ALA A 202 1.78 20.00 -26.59
C ALA A 202 1.44 20.37 -25.14
N GLU A 203 0.75 21.50 -24.95
CA GLU A 203 0.28 22.01 -23.66
C GLU A 203 -0.77 21.11 -23.01
N ALA A 204 -1.76 20.64 -23.77
CA ALA A 204 -2.80 19.74 -23.25
C ALA A 204 -2.21 18.41 -22.79
N TRP A 205 -1.24 17.89 -23.55
CA TRP A 205 -0.55 16.65 -23.21
C TRP A 205 0.34 16.80 -21.98
N PHE A 206 1.12 17.88 -21.92
CA PHE A 206 1.98 18.16 -20.76
C PHE A 206 1.13 18.31 -19.49
N SER A 207 0.03 19.06 -19.56
CA SER A 207 -0.92 19.24 -18.44
C SER A 207 -1.50 17.91 -17.97
N THR A 208 -1.97 17.07 -18.90
CA THR A 208 -2.58 15.77 -18.56
C THR A 208 -1.56 14.83 -17.91
N THR A 209 -0.37 14.71 -18.49
CA THR A 209 0.70 13.86 -17.96
C THR A 209 1.18 14.33 -16.58
N LEU A 210 1.30 15.65 -16.40
CA LEU A 210 1.70 16.24 -15.12
C LEU A 210 0.64 16.00 -14.04
N ASN A 211 -0.64 16.21 -14.34
CA ASN A 211 -1.73 15.98 -13.39
C ASN A 211 -1.81 14.52 -12.93
N ILE A 212 -1.69 13.56 -13.86
CA ILE A 212 -1.70 12.13 -13.51
C ILE A 212 -0.47 11.78 -12.66
N THR A 213 0.70 12.34 -12.97
CA THR A 213 1.93 12.10 -12.21
C THR A 213 1.90 12.71 -10.81
N LEU A 214 1.29 13.89 -10.65
CA LEU A 214 1.05 14.49 -9.33
C LEU A 214 0.09 13.63 -8.51
N PHE A 215 -1.01 13.17 -9.12
CA PHE A 215 -1.95 12.26 -8.45
C PHE A 215 -1.28 10.95 -8.03
N ALA A 216 -0.44 10.37 -8.88
CA ALA A 216 0.38 9.19 -8.58
C ALA A 216 1.33 9.41 -7.39
N SER A 217 1.94 10.59 -7.31
CA SER A 217 2.84 10.95 -6.20
C SER A 217 2.09 11.12 -4.88
N ILE A 218 0.92 11.77 -4.90
CA ILE A 218 0.08 11.95 -3.71
C ILE A 218 -0.43 10.59 -3.21
N THR A 219 -0.91 9.74 -4.11
CA THR A 219 -1.41 8.41 -3.76
C THR A 219 -0.30 7.51 -3.19
N GLY A 220 0.89 7.53 -3.78
CA GLY A 220 2.04 6.82 -3.25
C GLY A 220 2.49 7.33 -1.87
N LEU A 221 2.46 8.64 -1.62
CA LEU A 221 2.72 9.22 -0.29
C LEU A 221 1.70 8.77 0.75
N VAL A 222 0.41 8.82 0.42
CA VAL A 222 -0.67 8.37 1.33
C VAL A 222 -0.51 6.89 1.65
N PHE A 223 -0.22 6.06 0.64
CA PHE A 223 0.01 4.63 0.83
C PHE A 223 1.25 4.34 1.69
N GLY A 224 2.35 5.07 1.47
CA GLY A 224 3.54 5.02 2.30
C GLY A 224 3.25 5.36 3.76
N LEU A 225 2.47 6.42 4.01
CA LEU A 225 2.06 6.80 5.36
C LEU A 225 1.19 5.74 6.04
N VAL A 226 0.18 5.22 5.34
CA VAL A 226 -0.72 4.19 5.87
C VAL A 226 0.04 2.90 6.20
N SER A 227 0.90 2.43 5.28
CA SER A 227 1.71 1.23 5.49
C SER A 227 2.73 1.37 6.64
N GLY A 228 3.36 2.55 6.76
CA GLY A 228 4.25 2.87 7.87
C GLY A 228 3.52 2.91 9.21
N LEU A 229 2.33 3.52 9.27
CA LEU A 229 1.49 3.56 10.47
C LEU A 229 1.07 2.17 10.95
N ILE A 230 0.71 1.28 10.01
CA ILE A 230 0.32 -0.10 10.34
C ILE A 230 1.53 -0.88 10.88
N SER A 231 2.73 -0.66 10.32
CA SER A 231 3.97 -1.24 10.82
C SER A 231 4.38 -0.67 12.19
N GLY A 232 3.98 0.56 12.50
CA GLY A 232 4.21 1.27 13.78
C GLY A 232 3.14 1.03 14.85
N ARG A 233 2.15 0.15 14.63
CA ARG A 233 1.01 -0.05 15.55
C ARG A 233 1.42 -0.37 16.99
N VAL A 234 2.49 -1.14 17.15
CA VAL A 234 3.08 -1.48 18.47
C VAL A 234 3.56 -0.24 19.23
N CYS A 235 4.14 0.75 18.52
CA CYS A 235 4.54 2.02 19.12
C CYS A 235 3.32 2.83 19.57
N ILE A 236 2.26 2.86 18.77
CA ILE A 236 1.02 3.59 19.07
C ILE A 236 0.36 2.97 20.30
N GLU A 237 0.20 1.64 20.34
CA GLU A 237 -0.41 0.93 21.47
C GLU A 237 0.36 1.19 22.78
N HIS A 238 1.70 1.07 22.76
CA HIS A 238 2.51 1.34 23.95
C HIS A 238 2.51 2.81 24.37
N PHE A 239 2.49 3.75 23.42
CA PHE A 239 2.43 5.18 23.71
C PHE A 239 1.06 5.57 24.27
N THR A 240 -0.03 5.09 23.66
CA THR A 240 -1.40 5.31 24.15
C THR A 240 -1.58 4.75 25.55
N LEU A 241 -1.09 3.54 25.83
CA LEU A 241 -1.13 2.96 27.17
C LEU A 241 -0.35 3.84 28.18
N ARG A 242 0.85 4.30 27.80
CA ARG A 242 1.67 5.19 28.65
C ARG A 242 0.98 6.53 28.88
N LEU A 243 0.31 7.08 27.87
CA LEU A 243 -0.44 8.33 27.98
C LEU A 243 -1.62 8.19 28.95
N ILE A 244 -2.42 7.13 28.81
CA ILE A 244 -3.57 6.85 29.69
C ILE A 244 -3.11 6.67 31.14
N LEU A 245 -2.08 5.86 31.37
CA LEU A 245 -1.54 5.62 32.70
C LEU A 245 -0.94 6.89 33.33
N TYR A 246 -0.31 7.75 32.53
CA TYR A 246 0.22 9.03 32.99
C TYR A 246 -0.90 10.01 33.34
N CYS A 247 -1.92 10.13 32.48
CA CYS A 247 -3.08 10.99 32.74
C CYS A 247 -3.84 10.58 34.01
N ASN A 248 -3.83 9.29 34.34
CA ASN A 248 -4.42 8.77 35.58
C ASN A 248 -3.44 8.78 36.78
N GLY A 249 -2.24 9.34 36.64
CA GLY A 249 -1.28 9.47 37.74
C GLY A 249 -0.59 8.17 38.19
N TYR A 250 -0.84 7.04 37.52
CA TYR A 250 -0.28 5.73 37.91
C TYR A 250 1.21 5.58 37.60
N ILE A 251 1.74 6.38 36.68
CA ILE A 251 3.14 6.28 36.26
C ILE A 251 3.81 7.64 36.04
N PRO A 252 5.13 7.76 36.29
CA PRO A 252 5.89 8.95 35.95
C PRO A 252 6.20 9.02 34.44
N TRP A 253 6.25 10.23 33.89
CA TRP A 253 6.55 10.47 32.47
C TRP A 253 7.92 9.91 32.05
N ASN A 254 8.95 10.11 32.88
CA ASN A 254 10.30 9.58 32.63
C ASN A 254 10.57 8.33 33.48
N TYR A 255 10.07 7.20 32.99
CA TYR A 255 10.26 5.89 33.62
C TYR A 255 11.74 5.54 33.85
N ALA A 256 12.62 5.86 32.89
CA ALA A 256 14.04 5.54 33.02
C ALA A 256 14.67 6.29 34.20
N ARG A 257 14.39 7.59 34.35
CA ARG A 257 14.87 8.40 35.47
C ARG A 257 14.35 7.90 36.82
N PHE A 258 13.07 7.53 36.90
CA PHE A 258 12.50 6.99 38.13
C PHE A 258 13.14 5.65 38.52
N LEU A 259 13.31 4.73 37.56
CA LEU A 259 13.91 3.42 37.82
C LEU A 259 15.41 3.52 38.12
N ASP A 260 16.13 4.45 37.49
CA ASP A 260 17.53 4.74 37.81
C ASP A 260 17.65 5.31 39.23
N TYR A 261 16.75 6.20 39.67
CA TYR A 261 16.69 6.67 41.06
C TYR A 261 16.44 5.53 42.07
N CYS A 262 15.52 4.61 41.76
CA CYS A 262 15.33 3.41 42.58
C CYS A 262 16.57 2.49 42.60
N THR A 263 17.37 2.51 41.53
CA THR A 263 18.64 1.78 41.45
C THR A 263 19.70 2.45 42.34
N GLU A 264 19.80 3.78 42.33
CA GLU A 264 20.66 4.56 43.25
C GLU A 264 20.30 4.34 44.72
N ARG A 265 19.01 4.11 45.00
CA ARG A 265 18.50 3.78 46.34
C ARG A 265 18.58 2.29 46.70
N MET A 266 19.22 1.45 45.87
CA MET A 266 19.39 0.01 46.10
C MET A 266 18.06 -0.78 46.19
N LEU A 267 16.96 -0.26 45.66
CA LEU A 267 15.69 -1.00 45.55
C LEU A 267 15.69 -1.90 44.31
N LEU A 268 16.30 -1.42 43.23
CA LEU A 268 16.42 -2.11 41.95
C LEU A 268 17.88 -2.30 41.56
N GLN A 269 18.14 -3.30 40.72
CA GLN A 269 19.39 -3.53 40.03
C GLN A 269 19.13 -3.48 38.52
N ARG A 270 19.93 -2.69 37.82
CA ARG A 270 19.92 -2.63 36.36
C ARG A 270 20.78 -3.75 35.78
N VAL A 271 20.17 -4.61 34.95
CA VAL A 271 20.84 -5.69 34.22
C VAL A 271 20.64 -5.43 32.72
N GLY A 272 21.60 -4.75 32.11
CA GLY A 272 21.48 -4.22 30.74
C GLY A 272 20.40 -3.13 30.65
N GLY A 273 19.41 -3.35 29.78
CA GLY A 273 18.23 -2.51 29.58
C GLY A 273 17.00 -2.93 30.38
N ARG A 274 17.15 -3.84 31.35
CA ARG A 274 16.08 -4.29 32.25
C ARG A 274 16.39 -3.92 33.69
N TYR A 275 15.33 -3.68 34.46
CA TYR A 275 15.41 -3.45 35.90
C TYR A 275 14.87 -4.68 36.62
N ARG A 276 15.53 -5.10 37.70
CA ARG A 276 15.13 -6.22 38.55
C ARG A 276 15.18 -5.79 40.00
N PHE A 277 14.24 -6.22 40.83
CA PHE A 277 14.35 -6.04 42.27
C PHE A 277 15.56 -6.79 42.83
N ILE A 278 16.30 -6.15 43.73
CA ILE A 278 17.44 -6.78 44.41
C ILE A 278 16.96 -7.91 45.32
N HIS A 279 15.89 -7.65 46.07
CA HIS A 279 15.30 -8.60 47.01
C HIS A 279 13.97 -9.15 46.48
N LYS A 280 13.89 -10.48 46.39
CA LYS A 280 12.66 -11.16 45.96
C LYS A 280 11.49 -10.91 46.93
N LEU A 281 11.76 -10.84 48.24
CA LEU A 281 10.73 -10.55 49.25
C LEU A 281 10.07 -9.18 49.04
N LEU A 282 10.83 -8.17 48.62
CA LEU A 282 10.29 -6.84 48.31
C LEU A 282 9.38 -6.89 47.07
N GLN A 283 9.81 -7.63 46.05
CA GLN A 283 9.01 -7.86 44.85
C GLN A 283 7.70 -8.58 45.18
N ASP A 284 7.77 -9.65 45.97
CA ASP A 284 6.60 -10.46 46.35
C ASP A 284 5.65 -9.64 47.25
N HIS A 285 6.18 -8.80 48.14
CA HIS A 285 5.39 -7.87 48.94
C HIS A 285 4.61 -6.86 48.07
N PHE A 286 5.27 -6.22 47.11
CA PHE A 286 4.58 -5.31 46.17
C PHE A 286 3.57 -6.04 45.28
N ALA A 287 3.84 -7.29 44.90
CA ALA A 287 2.90 -8.09 44.10
C ALA A 287 1.64 -8.49 44.87
N GLN A 288 1.70 -8.59 46.21
CA GLN A 288 0.58 -8.91 47.09
C GLN A 288 -0.20 -7.67 47.56
N MET A 289 0.31 -6.46 47.31
CA MET A 289 -0.34 -5.23 47.70
C MET A 289 -1.56 -4.98 46.80
N GLU A 290 -2.74 -4.77 47.38
CA GLU A 290 -3.92 -4.35 46.62
C GLU A 290 -3.74 -2.91 46.12
N PHE A 291 -4.08 -2.67 44.85
CA PHE A 291 -4.10 -1.32 44.28
C PHE A 291 -5.19 -0.50 44.98
N ARG A 292 -4.80 0.28 45.99
CA ARG A 292 -5.70 1.26 46.61
C ARG A 292 -5.85 2.44 45.65
N GLN A 293 -7.07 2.62 45.14
CA GLN A 293 -7.47 3.80 44.37
C GLN A 293 -7.87 4.88 45.37
N ASP A 294 -7.04 5.92 45.49
CA ASP A 294 -7.39 7.18 46.13
C ASP A 294 -7.77 8.21 45.05
#